data_AF-K2D0T0-F1
#
_entry.id   AF-K2D0T0-F1
#
_cell.length_a   1.000
_cell.length_b   1.000
_cell.length_c   1.000
_cell.angle_alpha   90.00
_cell.angle_beta   90.00
_cell.angle_gamma   90.00
#
_symmetry.space_group_name_H-M   'P 1'
#
loop_
_entity.id
_entity.type
_entity.pdbx_description
1 polymer ?
#
loop_
_entity_poly.entity_id
_entity_poly.type
_entity_poly.pdbx_seq_one_letter_code
_entity_poly.pdbx_strand_id
1 'polypeptide(L)'
;MLGPLAAVTLSVIKCVQCQYLYHFNFSLSCNLLPQVIMKIKAYEFIPAGVHASFDPETGGFNPETKKMVPMSINDGELGGAEIFDNITLAAEAGLLDTDKWVKQLFADLEDFEYFLNELAQYNDSYTICDRWWHAFSQLACGKDTPGFSTSKEIAAGLYKHASETGQI
;
A
#
# COMPACT_ATOMS: atom_id res chain seq x y z
N MET A 1 23.54 45.71 -15.37
CA MET A 1 23.92 44.64 -14.41
C MET A 1 22.75 43.69 -14.29
N LEU A 2 22.82 42.58 -15.01
CA LEU A 2 21.93 41.42 -14.96
C LEU A 2 22.87 40.22 -15.09
N GLY A 3 22.91 39.34 -14.08
CA GLY A 3 23.88 38.25 -13.98
C GLY A 3 23.59 37.09 -14.93
N PRO A 4 24.57 36.21 -15.19
CA PRO A 4 24.39 35.06 -16.07
C PRO A 4 23.56 33.96 -15.39
N LEU A 5 22.65 33.38 -16.18
CA LEU A 5 21.88 32.17 -15.87
C LEU A 5 22.81 30.98 -15.64
N ALA A 6 22.78 30.41 -14.44
CA ALA A 6 23.39 29.12 -14.17
C ALA A 6 22.54 28.02 -14.84
N ALA A 7 23.16 27.29 -15.76
CA ALA A 7 22.63 26.08 -16.35
C ALA A 7 22.55 24.99 -15.27
N VAL A 8 21.34 24.52 -14.94
CA VAL A 8 21.16 23.33 -14.11
C VAL A 8 21.28 22.11 -15.01
N THR A 9 22.37 21.38 -14.82
CA THR A 9 22.62 20.09 -15.47
C THR A 9 21.67 19.05 -14.87
N LEU A 10 20.73 18.54 -15.68
CA LEU A 10 19.88 17.42 -15.27
C LEU A 10 20.68 16.13 -15.43
N SER A 11 21.12 15.57 -14.30
CA SER A 11 21.65 14.22 -14.22
C SER A 11 20.54 13.24 -14.60
N VAL A 12 20.71 12.56 -15.73
CA VAL A 12 19.84 11.45 -16.15
C VAL A 12 20.06 10.30 -15.16
N ILE A 13 19.15 10.15 -14.19
CA ILE A 13 19.02 8.90 -13.45
C ILE A 13 18.44 7.89 -14.44
N LYS A 14 19.29 6.99 -14.93
CA LYS A 14 18.88 5.81 -15.69
C LYS A 14 17.99 4.95 -14.80
N CYS A 15 16.68 5.08 -14.93
CA CYS A 15 15.77 4.01 -14.53
C CYS A 15 15.67 3.04 -15.72
N VAL A 16 16.15 1.83 -15.48
CA VAL A 16 16.23 0.73 -16.43
C VAL A 16 14.84 0.12 -16.61
N GLN A 17 14.39 0.06 -17.87
CA GLN A 17 13.30 -0.77 -18.41
C GLN A 17 11.94 -0.78 -17.69
N CYS A 18 11.02 0.05 -18.20
CA CYS A 18 9.63 -0.35 -18.35
C CYS A 18 9.25 -0.17 -19.83
N GLN A 19 9.28 -1.26 -20.60
CA GLN A 19 8.80 -1.29 -21.97
C GLN A 19 7.27 -1.23 -21.97
N TYR A 20 6.71 -0.05 -22.22
CA TYR A 20 5.38 0.06 -22.82
C TYR A 20 5.55 0.41 -24.30
N LEU A 21 5.42 -0.61 -25.15
CA LEU A 21 5.38 -0.49 -26.60
C LEU A 21 4.09 0.22 -27.02
N TYR A 22 4.17 1.52 -27.30
CA TYR A 22 3.17 2.19 -28.14
C TYR A 22 3.71 2.23 -29.57
N HIS A 23 3.15 1.39 -30.46
CA HIS A 23 3.41 1.49 -31.89
C HIS A 23 2.76 2.76 -32.45
N PHE A 24 3.53 3.85 -32.56
CA PHE A 24 3.18 4.99 -33.40
C PHE A 24 3.97 4.93 -34.71
N ASN A 25 3.32 4.46 -35.77
CA ASN A 25 3.77 4.73 -37.13
C ASN A 25 3.51 6.21 -37.44
N PHE A 26 4.55 7.05 -37.45
CA PHE A 26 4.43 8.41 -37.96
C PHE A 26 5.44 8.64 -39.08
N SER A 27 4.92 8.68 -40.32
CA SER A 27 5.57 9.27 -41.48
C SER A 27 5.74 10.77 -41.24
N LEU A 28 6.97 11.25 -41.24
CA LEU A 28 7.29 12.67 -41.08
C LEU A 28 7.00 13.43 -42.38
N SER A 29 5.90 14.18 -42.40
CA SER A 29 5.83 15.42 -43.19
C SER A 29 5.86 16.61 -42.22
N CYS A 30 6.86 17.46 -42.41
CA CYS A 30 7.10 18.67 -41.64
C CYS A 30 5.92 19.63 -41.77
N ASN A 31 5.32 20.02 -40.64
CA ASN A 31 4.65 21.31 -40.46
C ASN A 31 4.71 21.69 -38.97
N LEU A 32 5.17 22.91 -38.69
CA LEU A 32 5.20 23.48 -37.33
C LEU A 32 3.79 23.52 -36.77
N LEU A 33 3.50 22.69 -35.77
CA LEU A 33 2.33 22.85 -34.90
C LEU A 33 2.74 23.55 -33.60
N PRO A 34 1.90 24.43 -33.04
CA PRO A 34 2.16 25.06 -31.76
C PRO A 34 2.28 23.98 -30.68
N GLN A 35 3.39 24.00 -29.93
CA GLN A 35 3.59 23.08 -28.82
C GLN A 35 2.50 23.32 -27.77
N VAL A 36 1.59 22.36 -27.61
CA VAL A 36 0.64 22.36 -26.49
C VAL A 36 1.41 21.98 -25.24
N ILE A 37 1.87 23.00 -24.49
CA ILE A 37 2.44 22.80 -23.17
C ILE A 37 1.28 22.47 -22.22
N MET A 38 1.07 21.19 -21.98
CA MET A 38 0.13 20.73 -20.96
C MET A 38 0.72 21.02 -19.57
N LYS A 39 0.30 22.13 -18.96
CA LYS A 39 0.59 22.42 -17.55
C LYS A 39 -0.35 21.57 -16.69
N ILE A 40 0.10 20.41 -16.25
CA ILE A 40 -0.58 19.65 -15.20
C ILE A 40 -0.43 20.48 -13.92
N LYS A 41 -1.54 20.96 -13.36
CA LYS A 41 -1.52 21.59 -12.04
C LYS A 41 -1.01 20.56 -11.04
N ALA A 42 -0.12 20.98 -10.13
CA ALA A 42 0.25 20.15 -8.99
C ALA A 42 -1.05 19.76 -8.26
N TYR A 43 -1.35 18.47 -8.25
CA TYR A 43 -2.46 17.92 -7.51
C TYR A 43 -2.02 17.81 -6.05
N GLU A 44 -2.76 18.46 -5.15
CA GLU A 44 -2.56 18.28 -3.71
C GLU A 44 -3.27 16.99 -3.31
N PHE A 45 -2.50 15.92 -3.18
CA PHE A 45 -3.01 14.61 -2.77
C PHE A 45 -3.36 14.67 -1.28
N ILE A 46 -4.64 14.50 -0.96
CA ILE A 46 -5.09 14.27 0.41
C ILE A 46 -5.21 12.76 0.58
N PRO A 47 -4.30 12.11 1.31
CA PRO A 47 -4.41 10.68 1.57
C PRO A 47 -5.73 10.37 2.27
N ALA A 48 -6.30 9.21 1.96
CA ALA A 48 -7.41 8.67 2.75
C ALA A 48 -7.01 8.61 4.23
N GLY A 49 -7.90 9.09 5.11
CA GLY A 49 -7.73 8.92 6.54
C GLY A 49 -7.76 7.43 6.88
N VAL A 50 -6.95 7.04 7.86
CA VAL A 50 -7.09 5.75 8.55
C VAL A 50 -7.45 6.09 9.99
N HIS A 51 -8.35 5.32 10.58
CA HIS A 51 -8.90 5.57 11.90
C HIS A 51 -8.52 4.43 12.85
N ALA A 52 -7.90 4.79 13.98
CA ALA A 52 -7.61 3.78 15.00
C ALA A 52 -8.92 3.24 15.57
N SER A 53 -9.09 1.92 15.54
CA SER A 53 -10.16 1.23 16.24
C SER A 53 -9.53 0.40 17.35
N PHE A 54 -9.83 0.74 18.61
CA PHE A 54 -9.26 0.04 19.76
C PHE A 54 -10.35 -0.22 20.79
N ASP A 55 -10.52 -1.50 21.10
CA ASP A 55 -11.31 -1.97 22.23
C ASP A 55 -10.40 -2.83 23.13
N PRO A 56 -10.41 -2.66 24.46
CA PRO A 56 -9.64 -3.53 25.35
C PRO A 56 -9.97 -5.03 25.26
N GLU A 57 -11.18 -5.38 24.83
CA GLU A 57 -11.64 -6.77 24.69
C GLU A 57 -11.25 -7.36 23.33
N THR A 58 -11.38 -6.61 22.23
CA THR A 58 -11.08 -7.10 20.88
C THR A 58 -9.71 -6.70 20.33
N GLY A 59 -8.98 -5.80 21.00
CA GLY A 59 -7.64 -5.38 20.62
C GLY A 59 -7.61 -4.24 19.57
N GLY A 60 -6.53 -4.19 18.79
CA GLY A 60 -6.31 -3.15 17.77
C GLY A 60 -5.19 -2.17 18.10
N PHE A 61 -5.05 -1.14 17.28
CA PHE A 61 -4.04 -0.11 17.46
C PHE A 61 -4.51 0.91 18.50
N ASN A 62 -3.87 0.93 19.67
CA ASN A 62 -4.19 1.89 20.71
C ASN A 62 -3.54 3.26 20.40
N PRO A 63 -4.33 4.31 20.08
CA PRO A 63 -3.78 5.60 19.66
C PRO A 63 -3.15 6.40 20.81
N GLU A 64 -3.47 6.08 22.06
CA GLU A 64 -2.91 6.74 23.25
C GLU A 64 -1.53 6.19 23.58
N THR A 65 -1.40 4.85 23.61
CA THR A 65 -0.16 4.17 23.96
C THR A 65 0.77 3.93 22.78
N LYS A 66 0.26 4.09 21.54
CA LYS A 66 0.97 3.79 20.28
C LYS A 66 1.46 2.34 20.24
N LYS A 67 0.63 1.41 20.69
CA LYS A 67 0.92 -0.02 20.72
C LYS A 67 -0.15 -0.79 19.97
N MET A 68 0.26 -1.90 19.38
CA MET A 68 -0.63 -2.90 18.83
C MET A 68 -0.99 -3.90 19.94
N VAL A 69 -2.28 -4.12 20.15
CA VAL A 69 -2.81 -5.28 20.89
C VAL A 69 -3.37 -6.23 19.84
N PRO A 70 -3.00 -7.53 19.84
CA PRO A 70 -3.52 -8.49 18.88
C PRO A 70 -5.04 -8.46 18.83
N MET A 71 -5.59 -8.42 17.62
CA MET A 71 -7.03 -8.33 17.37
C MET A 71 -7.66 -9.71 17.48
N SER A 72 -8.73 -9.82 18.26
CA SER A 72 -9.68 -10.94 18.25
C SER A 72 -10.87 -10.53 17.39
N ILE A 73 -10.96 -11.09 16.19
CA ILE A 73 -11.93 -10.76 15.15
C ILE A 73 -13.07 -11.78 15.22
N ASN A 74 -13.74 -11.82 16.36
CA ASN A 74 -14.93 -12.65 16.55
C ASN A 74 -16.22 -11.82 16.37
N ASP A 75 -17.29 -12.49 15.95
CA ASP A 75 -18.68 -12.01 15.99
C ASP A 75 -18.99 -10.63 15.37
N GLY A 76 -18.25 -10.20 14.34
CA GLY A 76 -18.59 -9.01 13.56
C GLY A 76 -18.42 -7.69 14.30
N GLU A 77 -17.67 -7.68 15.41
CA GLU A 77 -17.39 -6.48 16.21
C GLU A 77 -16.37 -5.55 15.55
N LEU A 78 -15.53 -6.07 14.64
CA LEU A 78 -14.60 -5.31 13.82
C LEU A 78 -14.94 -5.46 12.34
N GLY A 79 -15.25 -4.36 11.68
CA GLY A 79 -15.44 -4.34 10.23
C GLY A 79 -14.12 -4.46 9.47
N GLY A 80 -14.17 -4.99 8.24
CA GLY A 80 -12.97 -5.13 7.38
C GLY A 80 -12.13 -3.85 7.26
N ALA A 81 -12.77 -2.69 7.11
CA ALA A 81 -12.06 -1.41 7.03
C ALA A 81 -11.33 -1.03 8.34
N GLU A 82 -11.89 -1.37 9.51
CA GLU A 82 -11.27 -1.08 10.81
C GLU A 82 -10.06 -1.98 11.05
N ILE A 83 -10.15 -3.25 10.64
CA ILE A 83 -9.03 -4.18 10.63
C ILE A 83 -7.90 -3.62 9.76
N PHE A 84 -8.23 -3.12 8.56
CA PHE A 84 -7.25 -2.57 7.63
C PHE A 84 -6.58 -1.30 8.17
N ASP A 85 -7.34 -0.42 8.81
CA ASP A 85 -6.83 0.79 9.43
C ASP A 85 -5.87 0.47 10.58
N ASN A 86 -6.22 -0.47 11.45
CA ASN A 86 -5.36 -0.90 12.56
C ASN A 86 -4.03 -1.46 12.09
N ILE A 87 -4.05 -2.35 11.09
CA ILE A 87 -2.83 -2.93 10.50
C ILE A 87 -1.99 -1.82 9.87
N THR A 88 -2.62 -0.90 9.13
CA THR A 88 -1.94 0.21 8.46
C THR A 88 -1.27 1.13 9.47
N LEU A 89 -1.96 1.48 10.55
CA LEU A 89 -1.41 2.29 11.64
C LEU A 89 -0.23 1.59 12.33
N ALA A 90 -0.32 0.29 12.59
CA ALA A 90 0.77 -0.47 13.19
C ALA A 90 2.00 -0.54 12.26
N ALA A 91 1.79 -0.72 10.95
CA ALA A 91 2.84 -0.71 9.95
C ALA A 91 3.51 0.68 9.84
N GLU A 92 2.73 1.75 9.71
CA GLU A 92 3.25 3.13 9.63
C GLU A 92 3.96 3.57 10.93
N ALA A 93 3.54 3.06 12.08
CA ALA A 93 4.20 3.28 13.36
C ALA A 93 5.49 2.43 13.54
N GLY A 94 5.80 1.53 12.60
CA GLY A 94 6.99 0.67 12.66
C GLY A 94 6.93 -0.37 13.79
N LEU A 95 5.73 -0.79 14.20
CA LEU A 95 5.53 -1.74 15.30
C LEU A 95 5.67 -3.21 14.86
N LEU A 96 5.61 -3.46 13.55
CA LEU A 96 5.54 -4.80 12.98
C LEU A 96 6.94 -5.30 12.61
N ASP A 97 7.29 -6.46 13.16
CA ASP A 97 8.45 -7.25 12.76
C ASP A 97 8.05 -8.11 11.56
N THR A 98 8.80 -8.01 10.47
CA THR A 98 8.53 -8.74 9.22
C THR A 98 8.39 -10.25 9.45
N ASP A 99 9.10 -10.81 10.44
CA ASP A 99 9.09 -12.26 10.69
C ASP A 99 8.09 -12.68 11.79
N LYS A 100 7.34 -11.74 12.39
CA LYS A 100 6.44 -12.04 13.53
C LYS A 100 5.10 -11.30 13.49
N TRP A 101 4.84 -10.49 12.48
CA TRP A 101 3.69 -9.59 12.42
C TRP A 101 2.34 -10.30 12.60
N VAL A 102 2.19 -11.57 12.18
CA VAL A 102 0.92 -12.30 12.32
C VAL A 102 0.50 -12.35 13.79
N LYS A 103 1.38 -12.80 14.69
CA LYS A 103 1.09 -12.88 16.14
C LYS A 103 1.08 -11.53 16.84
N GLN A 104 1.60 -10.48 16.20
CA GLN A 104 1.52 -9.11 16.72
C GLN A 104 0.17 -8.46 16.38
N LEU A 105 -0.45 -8.88 15.27
CA LEU A 105 -1.69 -8.31 14.75
C LEU A 105 -2.94 -9.10 15.13
N PHE A 106 -2.86 -10.43 15.22
CA PHE A 106 -4.00 -11.34 15.38
C PHE A 106 -3.85 -12.20 16.63
N ALA A 107 -4.95 -12.42 17.35
CA ALA A 107 -4.94 -13.20 18.57
C ALA A 107 -4.71 -14.69 18.27
N ASP A 108 -5.29 -15.20 17.17
CA ASP A 108 -5.05 -16.56 16.69
C ASP A 108 -5.01 -16.68 15.15
N LEU A 109 -4.95 -17.93 14.67
CA LEU A 109 -4.91 -18.25 13.23
C LEU A 109 -6.25 -18.02 12.55
N GLU A 110 -7.37 -18.22 13.26
CA GLU A 110 -8.71 -18.04 12.71
C GLU A 110 -8.96 -16.55 12.40
N ASP A 111 -8.54 -15.66 13.30
CA ASP A 111 -8.56 -14.21 13.08
C ASP A 111 -7.75 -13.80 11.84
N PHE A 112 -6.56 -14.39 11.69
CA PHE A 112 -5.71 -14.14 10.53
C PHE A 112 -6.37 -14.59 9.23
N GLU A 113 -6.92 -15.80 9.20
CA GLU A 113 -7.61 -16.35 8.03
C GLU A 113 -8.88 -15.55 7.70
N TYR A 114 -9.60 -15.08 8.71
CA TYR A 114 -10.74 -14.18 8.54
C TYR A 114 -10.33 -12.87 7.85
N PHE A 115 -9.28 -12.22 8.35
CA PHE A 115 -8.74 -11.01 7.72
C PHE A 115 -8.35 -11.24 6.25
N LEU A 116 -7.69 -12.36 5.94
CA LEU A 116 -7.31 -12.68 4.57
C LEU A 116 -8.54 -12.86 3.67
N ASN A 117 -9.60 -13.49 4.18
CA ASN A 117 -10.85 -13.66 3.45
C ASN A 117 -11.53 -12.31 3.18
N GLU A 118 -11.65 -11.45 4.20
CA GLU A 118 -12.21 -10.10 4.04
C GLU A 118 -11.41 -9.29 3.00
N LEU A 119 -10.08 -9.32 3.07
CA LEU A 119 -9.21 -8.64 2.11
C LEU A 119 -9.38 -9.21 0.69
N ALA A 120 -9.45 -10.53 0.54
CA ALA A 120 -9.57 -11.17 -0.77
C ALA A 120 -10.87 -10.81 -1.49
N GLN A 121 -11.96 -10.59 -0.75
CA GLN A 121 -13.28 -10.22 -1.27
C GLN A 121 -13.49 -8.71 -1.34
N TYR A 122 -12.62 -7.90 -0.73
CA TYR A 122 -12.83 -6.46 -0.62
C TYR A 122 -13.01 -5.77 -1.98
N ASN A 123 -12.24 -6.18 -3.00
CA ASN A 123 -12.37 -5.63 -4.35
C ASN A 123 -13.66 -6.00 -5.09
N ASP A 124 -14.46 -6.94 -4.59
CA ASP A 124 -15.75 -7.26 -5.18
C ASP A 124 -16.79 -6.16 -4.90
N SER A 125 -16.59 -5.40 -3.82
CA SER A 125 -17.52 -4.34 -3.38
C SER A 125 -16.89 -2.95 -3.27
N TYR A 126 -15.58 -2.87 -3.04
CA TYR A 126 -14.87 -1.63 -2.69
C TYR A 126 -13.48 -1.53 -3.32
N THR A 127 -12.85 -0.37 -3.25
CA THR A 127 -11.47 -0.17 -3.74
C THR A 127 -10.51 -0.07 -2.56
N ILE A 128 -9.40 -0.81 -2.60
CA ILE A 128 -8.31 -0.66 -1.63
C ILE A 128 -7.67 0.70 -1.84
N CYS A 129 -7.56 1.51 -0.77
CA CYS A 129 -6.86 2.78 -0.85
C CYS A 129 -5.33 2.61 -0.85
N ASP A 130 -4.61 3.60 -1.37
CA ASP A 130 -3.15 3.55 -1.51
C ASP A 130 -2.42 3.27 -0.20
N ARG A 131 -2.92 3.78 0.94
CA ARG A 131 -2.29 3.58 2.25
C ARG A 131 -2.37 2.13 2.72
N TRP A 132 -3.56 1.53 2.64
CA TRP A 132 -3.74 0.11 2.94
C TRP A 132 -2.92 -0.75 1.99
N TRP A 133 -2.96 -0.46 0.69
CA TRP A 133 -2.18 -1.18 -0.31
C TRP A 133 -0.69 -1.15 0.04
N HIS A 134 -0.16 0.02 0.40
CA HIS A 134 1.26 0.18 0.73
C HIS A 134 1.64 -0.59 2.00
N ALA A 135 0.84 -0.50 3.07
CA ALA A 135 1.09 -1.24 4.31
C ALA A 135 1.08 -2.76 4.08
N PHE A 136 0.06 -3.29 3.40
CA PHE A 136 -0.03 -4.72 3.13
C PHE A 136 1.03 -5.19 2.15
N SER A 137 1.36 -4.37 1.16
CA SER A 137 2.44 -4.71 0.23
C SER A 137 3.76 -4.85 0.97
N GLN A 138 4.10 -3.96 1.90
CA GLN A 138 5.33 -4.09 2.68
C GLN A 138 5.37 -5.36 3.55
N LEU A 139 4.22 -5.83 4.02
CA LEU A 139 4.12 -7.06 4.82
C LEU A 139 4.18 -8.32 3.95
N ALA A 140 3.55 -8.30 2.77
CA ALA A 140 3.49 -9.44 1.85
C ALA A 140 4.76 -9.61 1.02
N CYS A 141 5.42 -8.49 0.73
CA CYS A 141 6.51 -8.38 -0.20
C CYS A 141 7.71 -7.78 0.54
N GLY A 142 8.69 -8.61 0.89
CA GLY A 142 10.05 -8.11 1.10
C GLY A 142 10.45 -7.21 -0.08
N LYS A 143 11.25 -6.17 0.18
CA LYS A 143 11.43 -4.90 -0.56
C LYS A 143 11.44 -4.86 -2.13
N ASP A 144 11.37 -5.95 -2.88
CA ASP A 144 11.68 -5.99 -4.32
C ASP A 144 10.69 -6.76 -5.24
N THR A 145 9.43 -6.97 -4.85
CA THR A 145 8.45 -7.71 -5.68
C THR A 145 7.55 -6.79 -6.53
N PRO A 146 7.13 -7.24 -7.73
CA PRO A 146 6.14 -6.52 -8.53
C PRO A 146 4.89 -6.22 -7.71
N GLY A 147 4.39 -4.98 -7.80
CA GLY A 147 3.22 -4.56 -7.04
C GLY A 147 1.99 -5.42 -7.34
N PHE A 148 1.14 -5.60 -6.33
CA PHE A 148 -0.13 -6.30 -6.46
C PHE A 148 -1.15 -5.46 -7.21
N SER A 149 -1.95 -6.11 -8.06
CA SER A 149 -3.01 -5.48 -8.86
C SER A 149 -4.39 -5.60 -8.22
N THR A 150 -4.58 -6.56 -7.30
CA THR A 150 -5.88 -6.79 -6.64
C THR A 150 -5.72 -7.13 -5.15
N SER A 151 -6.76 -6.87 -4.35
CA SER A 151 -6.81 -7.21 -2.93
C SER A 151 -6.66 -8.72 -2.69
N LYS A 152 -7.18 -9.54 -3.61
CA LYS A 152 -6.99 -10.99 -3.64
C LYS A 152 -5.53 -11.40 -3.81
N GLU A 153 -4.78 -10.71 -4.68
CA GLU A 153 -3.34 -10.96 -4.84
C GLU A 153 -2.57 -10.55 -3.58
N ILE A 154 -2.94 -9.43 -2.94
CA ILE A 154 -2.35 -9.01 -1.67
C ILE A 154 -2.58 -10.07 -0.59
N ALA A 155 -3.82 -10.55 -0.42
CA ALA A 155 -4.15 -11.58 0.55
C ALA A 155 -3.34 -12.87 0.32
N ALA A 156 -3.23 -13.31 -0.94
CA ALA A 156 -2.40 -14.47 -1.30
C ALA A 156 -0.91 -14.24 -0.98
N GLY A 157 -0.41 -13.01 -1.23
CA GLY A 157 0.96 -12.62 -0.88
C GLY A 157 1.22 -12.65 0.62
N LEU A 158 0.30 -12.12 1.42
CA LEU A 158 0.39 -12.13 2.89
C LEU A 158 0.40 -13.56 3.45
N TYR A 159 -0.49 -14.42 2.97
CA TYR A 159 -0.51 -15.83 3.35
C TYR A 159 0.80 -16.52 3.00
N LYS A 160 1.25 -16.35 1.75
CA LYS A 160 2.51 -16.93 1.28
C LYS A 160 3.69 -16.48 2.15
N HIS A 161 3.81 -15.18 2.44
CA HIS A 161 4.87 -14.64 3.28
C HIS A 161 4.84 -15.23 4.69
N ALA A 162 3.65 -15.28 5.32
CA ALA A 162 3.48 -15.87 6.65
C ALA A 162 3.89 -17.35 6.68
N SER A 163 3.51 -18.13 5.66
CA SER A 163 3.92 -19.54 5.55
C SER A 163 5.42 -19.71 5.32
N GLU A 164 6.01 -18.94 4.41
CA GLU A 164 7.44 -19.05 4.06
C GLU A 164 8.36 -18.63 5.22
N THR A 165 7.89 -17.73 6.09
CA THR A 165 8.60 -17.28 7.30
C THR A 165 8.27 -18.10 8.55
N GLY A 166 7.39 -19.11 8.46
CA GLY A 166 7.03 -19.98 9.58
C GLY A 166 6.22 -19.27 10.68
N GLN A 167 5.47 -18.23 10.32
CA GLN A 167 4.56 -17.53 11.24
C GLN A 167 3.27 -18.31 11.48
N ILE A 168 2.91 -19.16 10.52
CA ILE A 168 1.75 -20.08 10.51
C ILE A 168 2.18 -21.48 10.09
#